data_AF-A0A355YNU7-F1
#
_entry.id   AF-A0A355YNU7-F1
#
_cell.length_a   1.000
_cell.length_b   1.000
_cell.length_c   1.000
_cell.angle_alpha   90.00
_cell.angle_beta   90.00
_cell.angle_gamma   90.00
#
_symmetry.space_group_name_H-M   'P 1'
#
loop_
_entity.id
_entity.type
_entity.pdbx_description
1 polymer ?
#
loop_
_entity_poly.entity_id
_entity_poly.type
_entity_poly.pdbx_seq_one_letter_code
_entity_poly.pdbx_strand_id
1 'polypeptide(L)' 'MKATVNKIIPFSSVDGPGNRTAVFLQGCNIDCKYCHNPETRGLCTGCGVCVPECPEGALSMVQGSVLYD' A
#
# COMPACT_ATOMS: atom_id res chain seq x y z
N MET A 1 -13.74 -11.03 -7.64
CA MET A 1 -12.80 -10.18 -6.89
C MET A 1 -12.51 -8.93 -7.72
N LYS A 2 -12.48 -7.73 -7.12
CA LYS A 2 -12.21 -6.45 -7.80
C LYS A 2 -11.17 -5.67 -7.00
N ALA A 3 -10.34 -4.88 -7.67
CA ALA A 3 -9.35 -3.99 -7.04
C ALA A 3 -9.37 -2.62 -7.74
N THR A 4 -9.03 -1.57 -7.00
CA THR A 4 -8.97 -0.19 -7.53
C THR A 4 -7.56 0.08 -8.07
N VAL A 5 -7.47 0.56 -9.30
CA VAL A 5 -6.20 0.89 -9.95
C VAL A 5 -5.97 2.40 -9.88
N ASN A 6 -4.78 2.81 -9.45
CA ASN A 6 -4.35 4.20 -9.46
C ASN A 6 -3.76 4.60 -10.83
N LYS A 7 -2.86 3.76 -11.36
CA LYS A 7 -2.10 4.05 -12.58
C LYS A 7 -1.68 2.76 -13.28
N ILE A 8 -1.63 2.79 -14.61
CA ILE A 8 -1.05 1.74 -15.44
C ILE A 8 0.07 2.36 -16.26
N ILE A 9 1.26 1.80 -16.16
CA ILE A 9 2.42 2.14 -16.98
C ILE A 9 2.59 1.01 -18.00
N PRO A 10 2.30 1.23 -19.30
CA PRO A 10 2.34 0.15 -20.30
C PRO A 10 3.74 -0.39 -20.60
N PHE A 11 4.79 0.41 -20.33
CA PHE A 11 6.18 0.06 -20.57
C PHE A 11 7.05 0.59 -19.43
N SER A 12 7.67 -0.32 -18.68
CA SER A 12 8.63 0.00 -17.63
C SER A 12 9.82 -0.96 -17.69
N SER A 13 11.02 -0.41 -17.60
CA SER A 13 12.28 -1.16 -17.50
C SER A 13 12.95 -1.02 -16.12
N VAL A 14 12.28 -0.36 -15.17
CA VAL A 14 12.79 -0.10 -13.82
C VAL A 14 12.01 -0.85 -12.75
N ASP A 15 10.80 -1.32 -13.05
CA ASP A 15 9.95 -2.12 -12.16
C ASP A 15 10.23 -3.63 -12.28
N GLY A 16 11.51 -3.99 -12.46
CA GLY A 16 12.04 -5.36 -12.54
C GLY A 16 12.76 -5.70 -13.87
N PRO A 17 13.26 -6.94 -14.05
CA PRO A 17 14.01 -7.37 -15.26
C PRO A 17 13.23 -7.33 -16.58
N GLY A 18 13.75 -6.64 -17.61
CA GLY A 18 13.11 -6.55 -18.93
C GLY A 18 12.00 -5.49 -19.01
N ASN A 19 11.18 -5.54 -20.06
CA ASN A 19 10.04 -4.63 -20.19
C ASN A 19 8.78 -5.23 -19.54
N ARG A 20 8.13 -4.46 -18.65
CA ARG A 20 6.86 -4.81 -18.01
C ARG A 20 5.81 -3.73 -18.14
N THR A 21 4.56 -4.17 -18.18
CA THR A 21 3.43 -3.33 -17.78
C THR A 21 3.38 -3.30 -16.25
N ALA A 22 3.53 -2.12 -15.65
CA ALA A 22 3.40 -1.94 -14.21
C ALA A 22 2.00 -1.42 -13.87
N VAL A 23 1.28 -2.13 -13.00
CA VAL A 23 -0.06 -1.74 -12.52
C VAL A 23 0.08 -1.30 -11.07
N PHE A 24 -0.15 -0.02 -10.81
CA PHE A 24 -0.14 0.57 -9.48
C PHE A 24 -1.56 0.55 -8.92
N LEU A 25 -1.75 -0.17 -7.82
CA LEU A 25 -3.03 -0.25 -7.13
C LEU A 25 -3.26 0.98 -6.23
N GLN A 26 -4.51 1.30 -5.97
CA GLN A 26 -4.87 2.27 -4.95
C GLN A 26 -4.92 1.58 -3.58
N GLY A 27 -4.29 2.20 -2.58
CA GLY A 27 -4.28 1.73 -1.20
C GLY A 27 -2.89 1.41 -0.71
N CYS A 28 -2.36 2.27 0.15
CA CYS A 28 -1.21 2.01 1.00
C CYS A 28 -1.48 2.63 2.37
N ASN A 29 -1.27 1.86 3.43
CA ASN A 29 -1.55 2.33 4.78
C ASN A 29 -0.30 2.89 5.48
N ILE A 30 0.86 2.86 4.82
CA ILE A 30 2.14 3.29 5.36
C ILE A 30 2.40 4.77 5.03
N ASP A 31 2.95 5.51 6.00
CA ASP A 31 3.33 6.92 5.86
C ASP A 31 4.85 7.10 5.71
N CYS A 32 5.44 6.47 4.68
CA CYS A 32 6.88 6.57 4.44
C CYS A 32 7.29 8.04 4.21
N LYS A 33 8.34 8.52 4.92
CA LYS A 33 8.86 9.89 4.78
C LYS A 33 9.29 10.25 3.35
N TYR A 34 9.67 9.25 2.56
CA TYR A 34 10.15 9.36 1.19
C TYR A 34 9.20 8.67 0.19
N CYS A 35 7.90 8.63 0.48
CA CYS A 35 6.94 8.03 -0.43
C CYS A 35 6.97 8.72 -1.80
N HIS A 36 7.26 7.97 -2.88
CA HIS A 36 7.24 8.50 -4.25
C HIS A 36 5.84 8.55 -4.86
N ASN A 37 4.86 7.88 -4.22
CA ASN A 37 3.48 7.80 -4.67
C ASN A 37 2.49 8.15 -3.55
N PRO A 38 2.60 9.35 -2.93
CA PRO A 38 1.75 9.73 -1.81
C PRO A 38 0.25 9.74 -2.16
N GLU A 39 -0.10 9.86 -3.44
CA GLU A 39 -1.46 9.79 -3.99
C GLU A 39 -2.13 8.41 -3.84
N THR A 40 -1.35 7.36 -3.62
CA THR A 40 -1.87 5.98 -3.45
C THR A 40 -2.38 5.71 -2.03
N ARG A 41 -2.13 6.62 -1.08
CA ARG A 41 -2.51 6.50 0.33
C ARG A 41 -3.98 6.90 0.56
N GLY A 42 -4.42 6.82 1.82
CA GLY A 42 -5.67 7.43 2.29
C GLY A 42 -6.92 6.55 2.21
N LEU A 43 -6.78 5.25 1.91
CA LEU A 43 -7.90 4.31 2.00
C LEU A 43 -8.07 3.67 3.38
N CYS A 44 -7.03 3.70 4.22
CA CYS A 44 -7.11 3.16 5.58
C CYS A 44 -8.03 4.03 6.44
N THR A 45 -9.03 3.41 7.06
CA THR A 45 -9.95 4.07 7.99
C THR A 45 -9.69 3.68 9.45
N GLY A 46 -8.59 2.97 9.73
CA GLY A 46 -8.28 2.50 11.09
C GLY A 46 -9.16 1.33 11.56
N CYS A 47 -9.75 0.54 10.65
CA CYS A 47 -10.68 -0.54 11.01
C CYS A 47 -10.05 -1.72 11.78
N GLY A 48 -8.72 -1.83 11.80
CA GLY A 48 -7.99 -2.85 12.56
C GLY A 48 -8.04 -4.28 12.01
N VAL A 49 -8.75 -4.54 10.90
CA VAL A 49 -8.90 -5.89 10.32
C VAL A 49 -7.55 -6.53 9.97
N CYS A 50 -6.57 -5.73 9.56
CA CYS A 50 -5.23 -6.21 9.21
C CYS A 50 -4.34 -6.54 10.42
N VAL A 51 -4.67 -6.06 11.63
CA VAL A 51 -3.84 -6.20 12.83
C VAL A 51 -3.70 -7.66 13.27
N PRO A 52 -4.79 -8.44 13.51
CA PRO A 52 -4.66 -9.83 13.94
C PRO A 52 -4.11 -10.76 12.84
N GLU A 53 -4.25 -10.39 11.57
CA GLU A 53 -3.76 -11.16 10.43
C GLU A 53 -2.28 -10.91 10.12
N CYS A 54 -1.63 -9.95 10.81
CA CYS A 54 -0.24 -9.60 10.55
C CYS A 54 0.69 -10.74 11.01
N PRO A 55 1.37 -11.44 10.09
CA PRO A 55 2.19 -12.60 10.46
C PRO A 55 3.43 -12.21 11.27
N GLU A 56 3.93 -10.99 11.08
CA GLU A 56 5.12 -10.47 11.76
C GLU A 56 4.78 -9.73 13.07
N GLY A 57 3.49 -9.51 13.37
CA GLY A 57 3.08 -8.75 14.55
C GLY A 57 3.47 -7.27 14.52
N ALA A 58 3.84 -6.73 13.35
CA ALA A 58 4.30 -5.35 13.18
C ALA A 58 3.18 -4.28 13.22
N LEU A 59 1.92 -4.70 13.38
CA LEU A 59 0.77 -3.80 13.41
C LEU A 59 0.14 -3.76 14.79
N SER A 60 -0.26 -2.59 15.25
CA SER A 60 -0.99 -2.41 16.51
C SER A 60 -2.08 -1.34 16.42
N MET A 61 -3.09 -1.43 17.28
CA MET A 61 -4.15 -0.41 17.37
C MET A 61 -3.79 0.63 18.43
N VAL A 62 -3.69 1.90 18.02
CA VAL A 62 -3.43 3.04 18.92
C VAL A 62 -4.37 4.18 18.57
N GLN A 63 -5.19 4.61 19.56
CA GLN A 63 -6.08 5.77 19.43
C GLN A 63 -6.97 5.76 18.18
N GLY A 64 -7.49 4.58 17.79
CA GLY A 64 -8.35 4.43 16.60
C GLY A 64 -7.61 4.41 15.26
N SER A 65 -6.27 4.37 15.27
CA SER A 65 -5.44 4.21 14.07
C SER A 65 -4.61 2.93 14.16
N VAL A 66 -4.23 2.39 13.00
CA VAL A 66 -3.25 1.30 12.91
C VAL A 66 -1.86 1.92 12.92
N LEU A 67 -1.04 1.56 13.90
CA LEU A 67 0.38 1.90 14.00
C LEU A 67 1.20 0.80 13.35
N TYR A 68 2.27 1.20 12.66
CA TYR A 68 3.26 0.34 12.02
C TYR A 68 4.57 0.48 12.80
N ASP A 69 5.17 -0.65 13.19
CA ASP A 69 6.54 -0.71 13.74
C ASP A 69 7.60 -0.57 12.63
#